data_AF-A0A813S3C8-F1
#
_entry.id   AF-A0A813S3C8-F1
#
_cell.length_a   1.000
_cell.length_b   1.000
_cell.length_c   1.000
_cell.angle_alpha   90.00
_cell.angle_beta   90.00
_cell.angle_gamma   90.00
#
_symmetry.space_group_name_H-M   'P 1'
#
loop_
_entity.id
_entity.type
_entity.pdbx_description
1 polymer ?
#
loop_
_entity_poly.entity_id
_entity_poly.type
_entity_poly.pdbx_seq_one_letter_code
_entity_poly.pdbx_strand_id
1 'polypeptide(L)'
;MDYSNVIYFLIIFIHITITLEYNDDYDVEQQLASQSFIPISEPIHHLSSSIFDSLSQSNLSLTSFLFTDQTINLDSLGISNIEPNTFINYRIPVTTIILASNYLSYLPNNVFQPFSSTLINLNLQRNHFRSLLNNYFLRRLEQLRTLDLSKNQLYELHKQDFTDLRRLETLILRENKLTYLPYAIFSRCRTITTLDLSDNELSIIDSNAFRSLYRLKILLLSNNPLGQRLLTNQLMEPLKNLEYLDLENTELNNLSPFLFISNQHLRSIKLRRNNFQTIINDSYHSLQRTFCHAHSLIEIDLVSTHLRSLDICTYDQIPSLRRLYLMNNPLHCSCDLFYLKYGDIYRVLLTDGNGIDRVHTDIDTYLDRWISRPELRRHLEKAYTRGDFYRLPIELSLFARCATPKQWSGREIGNITGIFTQCQQRWSNIEQECQNYCQLDKKLQISMTTIKHTSSGSIHFNLFIVRLYFILLTFFLYI
;
A
#
# COMPACT_ATOMS: atom_id res chain seq x y z
N MET A 1 -24.21 -15.54 50.44
CA MET A 1 -24.12 -16.30 49.18
C MET A 1 -25.06 -15.68 48.16
N ASP A 2 -24.65 -15.22 46.98
CA ASP A 2 -23.28 -15.08 46.48
C ASP A 2 -23.17 -13.87 45.55
N TYR A 3 -22.50 -12.80 46.01
CA TYR A 3 -21.69 -11.94 45.13
C TYR A 3 -20.35 -12.64 44.77
N SER A 4 -20.31 -13.97 44.90
CA SER A 4 -19.10 -14.74 45.23
C SER A 4 -18.91 -15.98 44.36
N ASN A 5 -19.92 -16.35 43.55
CA ASN A 5 -19.70 -16.87 42.19
C ASN A 5 -19.51 -15.71 41.18
N VAL A 6 -20.08 -14.53 41.50
CA VAL A 6 -20.33 -13.39 40.59
C VAL A 6 -19.09 -12.72 40.06
N ILE A 7 -18.00 -12.68 40.83
CA ILE A 7 -16.69 -12.17 40.41
C ILE A 7 -15.67 -13.34 40.24
N TYR A 8 -16.13 -14.58 40.40
CA TYR A 8 -15.27 -15.74 40.66
C TYR A 8 -15.14 -16.71 39.48
N PHE A 9 -16.16 -16.75 38.62
CA PHE A 9 -16.02 -17.19 37.23
C PHE A 9 -15.77 -16.02 36.26
N LEU A 10 -16.02 -14.79 36.75
CA LEU A 10 -16.08 -13.53 36.00
C LEU A 10 -14.82 -13.31 35.21
N ILE A 11 -14.81 -13.90 34.03
CA ILE A 11 -13.63 -14.02 33.21
C ILE A 11 -12.45 -14.62 34.02
N ILE A 12 -12.61 -15.85 34.53
CA ILE A 12 -11.54 -16.69 35.13
C ILE A 12 -10.25 -16.70 34.29
N PHE A 13 -10.42 -16.43 33.00
CA PHE A 13 -9.40 -16.10 32.03
C PHE A 13 -9.71 -14.72 31.38
N ILE A 14 -9.47 -13.56 32.05
CA ILE A 14 -8.99 -12.30 31.37
C ILE A 14 -7.54 -12.51 30.89
N HIS A 15 -7.26 -13.75 30.50
CA HIS A 15 -5.96 -14.39 30.66
C HIS A 15 -5.90 -15.81 30.05
N ILE A 16 -6.76 -16.08 29.05
CA ILE A 16 -6.28 -16.44 27.70
C ILE A 16 -5.99 -15.11 26.98
N THR A 17 -6.83 -14.12 27.28
CA THR A 17 -6.87 -12.69 26.90
C THR A 17 -5.59 -11.87 27.15
N ILE A 18 -4.45 -12.50 27.50
CA ILE A 18 -3.08 -11.96 27.33
C ILE A 18 -2.07 -13.08 27.03
N THR A 19 -2.32 -14.33 27.41
CA THR A 19 -1.36 -15.47 27.37
C THR A 19 -0.80 -15.85 25.99
N LEU A 20 -1.28 -15.20 24.92
CA LEU A 20 -0.78 -15.29 23.54
C LEU A 20 -0.62 -13.91 22.86
N GLU A 21 -0.82 -12.78 23.54
CA GLU A 21 -1.27 -11.52 22.92
C GLU A 21 -0.37 -10.96 21.79
N TYR A 22 0.94 -11.25 21.76
CA TYR A 22 1.87 -10.69 20.76
C TYR A 22 3.07 -11.57 20.33
N ASN A 23 2.94 -12.91 20.28
CA ASN A 23 4.04 -13.76 19.80
C ASN A 23 4.18 -13.78 18.26
N ASP A 24 5.01 -12.87 17.73
CA ASP A 24 5.78 -13.04 16.48
C ASP A 24 7.25 -13.45 16.77
N ASP A 25 7.59 -13.80 18.02
CA ASP A 25 8.92 -14.25 18.46
C ASP A 25 8.86 -15.65 19.13
N TYR A 26 9.80 -16.53 18.77
CA TYR A 26 9.62 -18.00 18.89
C TYR A 26 10.16 -18.66 20.19
N ASP A 27 10.81 -17.91 21.09
CA ASP A 27 11.66 -18.49 22.15
C ASP A 27 11.00 -18.65 23.55
N VAL A 28 9.78 -18.18 23.76
CA VAL A 28 9.17 -18.11 25.12
C VAL A 28 8.46 -19.40 25.56
N GLU A 29 8.02 -20.26 24.64
CA GLU A 29 7.14 -21.40 24.96
C GLU A 29 7.79 -22.47 25.87
N GLN A 30 9.12 -22.66 25.83
CA GLN A 30 9.77 -23.80 26.51
C GLN A 30 9.87 -23.66 28.04
N GLN A 31 9.71 -22.47 28.62
CA GLN A 31 9.91 -22.29 30.08
C GLN A 31 8.66 -22.51 30.95
N LEU A 32 7.45 -22.48 30.37
CA LEU A 32 6.20 -22.50 31.15
C LEU A 32 5.50 -23.88 31.21
N ALA A 33 5.99 -24.88 30.48
CA ALA A 33 5.38 -26.22 30.37
C ALA A 33 5.48 -27.11 31.64
N SER A 34 5.73 -26.53 32.83
CA SER A 34 6.00 -27.27 34.08
C SER A 34 4.91 -27.14 35.16
N GLN A 35 3.80 -26.41 34.90
CA GLN A 35 2.70 -26.28 35.86
C GLN A 35 1.37 -26.76 35.27
N SER A 36 0.81 -27.81 35.87
CA SER A 36 -0.46 -28.42 35.48
C SER A 36 -1.66 -27.59 35.94
N PHE A 37 -2.40 -27.01 35.00
CA PHE A 37 -3.68 -26.33 35.26
C PHE A 37 -4.83 -26.95 34.45
N ILE A 38 -6.04 -26.94 35.04
CA ILE A 38 -7.24 -27.62 34.53
C ILE A 38 -8.19 -26.56 33.91
N PRO A 39 -8.67 -26.73 32.67
CA PRO A 39 -9.42 -25.68 31.95
C PRO A 39 -10.95 -25.80 32.08
N ILE A 40 -11.66 -24.66 32.24
CA ILE A 40 -13.12 -24.50 32.17
C ILE A 40 -13.47 -23.05 31.75
N SER A 41 -14.53 -22.76 30.99
CA SER A 41 -14.60 -22.90 29.52
C SER A 41 -15.75 -22.09 28.85
N GLU A 42 -16.17 -20.92 29.36
CA GLU A 42 -17.36 -20.20 28.83
C GLU A 42 -17.08 -18.71 28.49
N PRO A 43 -17.42 -18.23 27.27
CA PRO A 43 -17.29 -16.82 26.86
C PRO A 43 -18.35 -15.87 27.46
N ILE A 44 -18.05 -14.56 27.50
CA ILE A 44 -19.04 -13.53 27.84
C ILE A 44 -19.92 -13.23 26.62
N HIS A 45 -20.71 -14.20 26.16
CA HIS A 45 -21.53 -14.06 24.95
C HIS A 45 -22.41 -12.80 24.95
N HIS A 46 -22.86 -12.35 26.13
CA HIS A 46 -23.80 -11.24 26.27
C HIS A 46 -23.37 -10.23 27.36
N LEU A 47 -22.97 -9.02 26.96
CA LEU A 47 -22.53 -7.96 27.88
C LEU A 47 -23.68 -7.02 28.24
N SER A 48 -24.30 -7.27 29.40
CA SER A 48 -25.33 -6.41 29.99
C SER A 48 -24.76 -5.23 30.77
N SER A 49 -25.61 -4.22 31.04
CA SER A 49 -25.25 -3.13 31.96
C SER A 49 -24.89 -3.62 33.35
N SER A 50 -25.55 -4.68 33.86
CA SER A 50 -25.24 -5.26 35.18
C SER A 50 -23.91 -6.00 35.24
N ILE A 51 -23.52 -6.72 34.17
CA ILE A 51 -22.23 -7.38 34.06
C ILE A 51 -21.12 -6.32 33.95
N PHE A 52 -21.34 -5.29 33.14
CA PHE A 52 -20.39 -4.18 32.97
C PHE A 52 -20.19 -3.35 34.26
N ASP A 53 -21.28 -3.03 34.98
CA ASP A 53 -21.21 -2.33 36.27
C ASP A 53 -20.50 -3.21 37.32
N SER A 54 -20.73 -4.53 37.33
CA SER A 54 -20.01 -5.46 38.22
C SER A 54 -18.52 -5.61 37.88
N LEU A 55 -18.15 -5.58 36.60
CA LEU A 55 -16.75 -5.59 36.14
C LEU A 55 -16.04 -4.30 36.60
N SER A 56 -16.60 -3.15 36.24
CA SER A 56 -16.00 -1.83 36.47
C SER A 56 -15.89 -1.40 37.94
N GLN A 57 -16.75 -1.92 38.82
CA GLN A 57 -16.74 -1.61 40.26
C GLN A 57 -15.93 -2.61 41.10
N SER A 58 -15.38 -3.67 40.49
CA SER A 58 -14.68 -4.71 41.25
C SER A 58 -13.21 -4.35 41.51
N ASN A 59 -12.82 -4.40 42.79
CA ASN A 59 -11.47 -4.04 43.28
C ASN A 59 -10.41 -5.14 43.04
N LEU A 60 -10.53 -5.94 41.98
CA LEU A 60 -9.54 -6.96 41.63
C LEU A 60 -8.37 -6.35 40.84
N SER A 61 -7.16 -6.89 41.00
CA SER A 61 -5.99 -6.46 40.22
C SER A 61 -6.13 -6.65 38.70
N LEU A 62 -7.03 -7.52 38.24
CA LEU A 62 -7.28 -7.72 36.80
C LEU A 62 -8.19 -6.65 36.20
N THR A 63 -8.99 -5.93 37.00
CA THR A 63 -9.89 -4.91 36.44
C THR A 63 -9.14 -3.64 36.05
N SER A 64 -7.93 -3.42 36.56
CA SER A 64 -7.03 -2.39 36.03
C SER A 64 -6.48 -2.70 34.62
N PHE A 65 -6.65 -3.92 34.10
CA PHE A 65 -6.37 -4.23 32.69
C PHE A 65 -7.57 -3.91 31.79
N LEU A 66 -8.78 -4.25 32.25
CA LEU A 66 -10.03 -3.92 31.56
C LEU A 66 -10.37 -2.42 31.62
N PHE A 67 -9.96 -1.74 32.68
CA PHE A 67 -10.26 -0.35 32.96
C PHE A 67 -9.00 0.38 33.45
N THR A 68 -8.41 1.19 32.59
CA THR A 68 -7.42 2.20 33.01
C THR A 68 -8.09 3.58 33.02
N ASP A 69 -7.38 4.61 33.50
CA ASP A 69 -7.89 5.99 33.70
C ASP A 69 -8.79 6.54 32.58
N GLN A 70 -8.55 6.14 31.33
CA GLN A 70 -9.37 6.54 30.17
C GLN A 70 -9.59 5.42 29.12
N THR A 71 -9.30 4.16 29.44
CA THR A 71 -9.47 3.04 28.49
C THR A 71 -10.43 2.00 29.02
N ILE A 72 -11.39 1.58 28.19
CA ILE A 72 -12.14 0.33 28.36
C ILE A 72 -11.54 -0.70 27.41
N ASN A 73 -10.87 -1.72 27.95
CA ASN A 73 -10.39 -2.87 27.20
C ASN A 73 -11.32 -4.07 27.45
N LEU A 74 -11.92 -4.58 26.38
CA LEU A 74 -12.81 -5.74 26.33
C LEU A 74 -12.43 -6.66 25.14
N ASP A 75 -11.16 -6.65 24.73
CA ASP A 75 -10.60 -7.55 23.70
C ASP A 75 -10.78 -9.02 24.11
N SER A 76 -11.00 -9.91 23.14
CA SER A 76 -10.87 -11.37 23.32
C SER A 76 -11.72 -11.99 24.44
N LEU A 77 -12.87 -11.37 24.78
CA LEU A 77 -13.82 -11.86 25.79
C LEU A 77 -14.93 -12.76 25.22
N GLY A 78 -14.95 -12.95 23.90
CA GLY A 78 -15.93 -13.75 23.17
C GLY A 78 -17.35 -13.17 23.19
N ILE A 79 -17.45 -11.84 23.24
CA ILE A 79 -18.72 -11.10 23.25
C ILE A 79 -19.39 -11.19 21.88
N SER A 80 -20.63 -11.69 21.82
CA SER A 80 -21.42 -11.73 20.59
C SER A 80 -22.51 -10.66 20.55
N ASN A 81 -22.95 -10.15 21.70
CA ASN A 81 -23.92 -9.07 21.84
C ASN A 81 -23.60 -8.15 23.02
N ILE A 82 -23.89 -6.85 22.87
CA ILE A 82 -23.85 -5.84 23.93
C ILE A 82 -25.26 -5.26 24.06
N GLU A 83 -25.79 -5.13 25.28
CA GLU A 83 -27.12 -4.53 25.48
C GLU A 83 -27.15 -3.04 25.11
N PRO A 84 -28.32 -2.52 24.67
CA PRO A 84 -28.55 -1.08 24.66
C PRO A 84 -28.31 -0.49 26.06
N ASN A 85 -27.61 0.64 26.12
CA ASN A 85 -27.28 1.36 27.36
C ASN A 85 -26.28 0.67 28.31
N THR A 86 -25.57 -0.40 27.91
CA THR A 86 -24.55 -1.06 28.78
C THR A 86 -23.59 -0.09 29.49
N PHE A 87 -23.19 0.99 28.82
CA PHE A 87 -22.24 1.97 29.38
C PHE A 87 -22.89 3.21 30.03
N ILE A 88 -24.22 3.29 30.15
CA ILE A 88 -24.94 4.53 30.49
C ILE A 88 -24.62 5.10 31.89
N ASN A 89 -24.25 4.21 32.83
CA ASN A 89 -23.90 4.57 34.19
C ASN A 89 -22.42 4.94 34.37
N TYR A 90 -21.56 4.60 33.40
CA TYR A 90 -20.12 4.82 33.51
C TYR A 90 -19.79 6.32 33.38
N ARG A 91 -19.32 6.91 34.48
CA ARG A 91 -19.09 8.36 34.59
C ARG A 91 -17.65 8.81 34.30
N ILE A 92 -16.72 7.87 34.19
CA ILE A 92 -15.31 8.18 33.90
C ILE A 92 -15.19 8.53 32.41
N PRO A 93 -14.52 9.64 32.04
CA PRO A 93 -14.20 9.97 30.66
C PRO A 93 -13.37 8.88 29.98
N VAL A 94 -13.86 8.31 28.88
CA VAL A 94 -13.16 7.28 28.10
C VAL A 94 -12.66 7.87 26.80
N THR A 95 -11.36 7.73 26.54
CA THR A 95 -10.70 8.12 25.28
C THR A 95 -10.41 6.94 24.38
N THR A 96 -10.31 5.72 24.90
CA THR A 96 -10.05 4.51 24.11
C THR A 96 -11.01 3.38 24.48
N ILE A 97 -11.63 2.75 23.48
CA ILE A 97 -12.41 1.52 23.64
C ILE A 97 -11.84 0.45 22.73
N ILE A 98 -11.50 -0.69 23.32
CA ILE A 98 -11.03 -1.89 22.62
C ILE A 98 -12.10 -2.97 22.79
N LEU A 99 -12.68 -3.40 21.67
CA LEU A 99 -13.68 -4.47 21.56
C LEU A 99 -13.24 -5.52 20.52
N ALA A 100 -11.94 -5.58 20.26
CA ALA A 100 -11.33 -6.45 19.27
C ALA A 100 -11.49 -7.94 19.58
N SER A 101 -11.28 -8.79 18.58
CA SER A 101 -11.21 -10.26 18.72
C SER A 101 -12.43 -10.90 19.40
N ASN A 102 -13.61 -10.30 19.19
CA ASN A 102 -14.89 -10.77 19.72
C ASN A 102 -15.76 -11.33 18.58
N TYR A 103 -17.00 -11.71 18.89
CA TYR A 103 -17.95 -12.26 17.93
C TYR A 103 -19.07 -11.26 17.55
N LEU A 104 -18.80 -9.95 17.69
CA LEU A 104 -19.80 -8.89 17.45
C LEU A 104 -20.16 -8.83 15.97
N SER A 105 -21.45 -8.91 15.65
CA SER A 105 -21.97 -8.72 14.29
C SER A 105 -22.69 -7.38 14.08
N TYR A 106 -23.11 -6.74 15.18
CA TYR A 106 -23.69 -5.39 15.22
C TYR A 106 -23.39 -4.77 16.60
N LEU A 107 -23.66 -3.46 16.73
CA LEU A 107 -23.65 -2.75 18.02
C LEU A 107 -24.96 -1.96 18.18
N PRO A 108 -25.50 -1.81 19.40
CA PRO A 108 -26.70 -1.01 19.63
C PRO A 108 -26.52 0.45 19.23
N ASN A 109 -27.60 1.04 18.74
CA ASN A 109 -27.67 2.46 18.40
C ASN A 109 -27.24 3.32 19.60
N ASN A 110 -26.33 4.28 19.38
CA ASN A 110 -25.82 5.19 20.40
C ASN A 110 -25.15 4.52 21.62
N VAL A 111 -24.68 3.25 21.53
CA VAL A 111 -24.07 2.55 22.68
C VAL A 111 -22.89 3.33 23.30
N PHE A 112 -22.10 4.03 22.48
CA PHE A 112 -20.99 4.90 22.92
C PHE A 112 -21.38 6.36 23.22
N GLN A 113 -22.67 6.69 23.28
CA GLN A 113 -23.15 8.05 23.61
C GLN A 113 -22.53 8.64 24.90
N PRO A 114 -22.35 7.88 26.00
CA PRO A 114 -21.70 8.39 27.22
C PRO A 114 -20.30 8.98 26.98
N PHE A 115 -19.62 8.54 25.91
CA PHE A 115 -18.24 8.91 25.57
C PHE A 115 -18.14 9.77 24.30
N SER A 116 -19.27 10.23 23.74
CA SER A 116 -19.28 10.94 22.45
C SER A 116 -18.42 12.22 22.39
N SER A 117 -18.18 12.86 23.54
CA SER A 117 -17.32 14.04 23.68
C SER A 117 -15.87 13.74 24.05
N THR A 118 -15.52 12.48 24.32
CA THR A 118 -14.20 12.08 24.87
C THR A 118 -13.52 10.96 24.08
N LEU A 119 -14.26 10.12 23.37
CA LEU A 119 -13.73 8.95 22.65
C LEU A 119 -12.88 9.36 21.45
N ILE A 120 -11.60 8.96 21.48
CA ILE A 120 -10.57 9.26 20.47
C ILE A 120 -10.25 8.01 19.64
N ASN A 121 -10.17 6.84 20.28
CA ASN A 121 -9.80 5.58 19.63
C ASN A 121 -10.91 4.53 19.84
N LEU A 122 -11.34 3.88 18.77
CA LEU A 122 -12.28 2.76 18.80
C LEU A 122 -11.70 1.60 17.98
N ASN A 123 -11.38 0.49 18.65
CA ASN A 123 -10.90 -0.72 18.01
C ASN A 123 -12.00 -1.80 18.02
N LEU A 124 -12.42 -2.21 16.83
CA LEU A 124 -13.44 -3.23 16.54
C LEU A 124 -12.88 -4.32 15.60
N GLN A 125 -11.54 -4.46 15.50
CA GLN A 125 -10.93 -5.45 14.62
C GLN A 125 -11.32 -6.88 15.00
N ARG A 126 -11.12 -7.84 14.09
CA ARG A 126 -11.31 -9.29 14.36
C ARG A 126 -12.70 -9.61 14.94
N ASN A 127 -13.74 -9.04 14.34
CA ASN A 127 -15.14 -9.27 14.72
C ASN A 127 -15.93 -9.89 13.55
N HIS A 128 -17.26 -9.85 13.59
CA HIS A 128 -18.15 -10.41 12.58
C HIS A 128 -19.07 -9.35 11.93
N PHE A 129 -18.67 -8.09 11.93
CA PHE A 129 -19.42 -7.02 11.24
C PHE A 129 -19.44 -7.31 9.73
N ARG A 130 -20.64 -7.43 9.15
CA ARG A 130 -20.86 -7.67 7.71
C ARG A 130 -21.22 -6.42 6.92
N SER A 131 -21.84 -5.46 7.57
CA SER A 131 -22.15 -4.14 7.01
C SER A 131 -22.18 -3.13 8.15
N LEU A 132 -21.90 -1.86 7.84
CA LEU A 132 -22.13 -0.74 8.76
C LEU A 132 -23.54 -0.15 8.59
N LEU A 133 -24.43 -0.79 7.81
CA LEU A 133 -25.83 -0.39 7.71
C LEU A 133 -26.46 -0.28 9.11
N ASN A 134 -27.07 0.87 9.41
CA ASN A 134 -27.49 1.27 10.76
C ASN A 134 -26.33 1.52 11.75
N ASN A 135 -25.23 2.13 11.30
CA ASN A 135 -24.09 2.66 12.08
C ASN A 135 -24.42 3.72 13.17
N TYR A 136 -25.61 3.71 13.77
CA TYR A 136 -26.00 4.65 14.82
C TYR A 136 -25.07 4.58 16.06
N PHE A 137 -24.23 3.55 16.20
CA PHE A 137 -23.17 3.50 17.21
C PHE A 137 -21.98 4.45 16.93
N LEU A 138 -21.73 4.83 15.66
CA LEU A 138 -20.70 5.80 15.26
C LEU A 138 -21.19 7.25 15.27
N ARG A 139 -22.49 7.49 15.45
CA ARG A 139 -23.06 8.83 15.44
C ARG A 139 -22.54 9.69 16.58
N ARG A 140 -22.35 10.99 16.30
CA ARG A 140 -21.85 12.00 17.25
C ARG A 140 -20.45 11.74 17.83
N LEU A 141 -19.71 10.74 17.36
CA LEU A 141 -18.31 10.51 17.76
C LEU A 141 -17.37 11.52 17.07
N GLU A 142 -17.64 12.83 17.23
CA GLU A 142 -16.92 13.90 16.53
C GLU A 142 -15.45 14.06 16.99
N GLN A 143 -15.08 13.43 18.11
CA GLN A 143 -13.70 13.39 18.63
C GLN A 143 -12.87 12.21 18.14
N LEU A 144 -13.49 11.23 17.49
CA LEU A 144 -12.82 10.00 17.08
C LEU A 144 -11.73 10.32 16.04
N ARG A 145 -10.49 9.91 16.35
CA ARG A 145 -9.30 10.02 15.50
C ARG A 145 -8.90 8.69 14.89
N THR A 146 -9.08 7.59 15.62
CA THR A 146 -8.71 6.24 15.16
C THR A 146 -9.92 5.34 15.18
N LEU A 147 -10.23 4.75 14.02
CA LEU A 147 -11.23 3.68 13.89
C LEU A 147 -10.58 2.47 13.21
N ASP A 148 -10.50 1.36 13.93
CA ASP A 148 -10.04 0.08 13.39
C ASP A 148 -11.24 -0.87 13.26
N LEU A 149 -11.52 -1.28 12.03
CA LEU A 149 -12.55 -2.23 11.62
C LEU A 149 -11.93 -3.40 10.84
N SER A 150 -10.62 -3.60 10.94
CA SER A 150 -9.92 -4.65 10.19
C SER A 150 -10.34 -6.07 10.57
N LYS A 151 -10.06 -7.06 9.72
CA LYS A 151 -10.32 -8.49 10.00
C LYS A 151 -11.79 -8.78 10.34
N ASN A 152 -12.69 -8.11 9.62
CA ASN A 152 -14.13 -8.27 9.74
C ASN A 152 -14.70 -8.94 8.46
N GLN A 153 -16.01 -8.84 8.24
CA GLN A 153 -16.69 -9.43 7.08
C GLN A 153 -17.40 -8.35 6.25
N LEU A 154 -16.98 -7.08 6.34
CA LEU A 154 -17.62 -5.95 5.68
C LEU A 154 -17.56 -6.14 4.15
N TYR A 155 -18.72 -6.31 3.50
CA TYR A 155 -18.80 -6.50 2.05
C TYR A 155 -19.22 -5.23 1.29
N GLU A 156 -19.82 -4.27 1.99
CA GLU A 156 -20.28 -2.99 1.47
C GLU A 156 -19.96 -1.86 2.46
N LEU A 157 -19.89 -0.63 1.92
CA LEU A 157 -19.93 0.60 2.69
C LEU A 157 -20.94 1.54 2.04
N HIS A 158 -21.60 2.35 2.86
CA HIS A 158 -22.53 3.39 2.42
C HIS A 158 -21.91 4.77 2.64
N LYS A 159 -22.27 5.72 1.78
CA LYS A 159 -21.79 7.11 1.85
C LYS A 159 -22.00 7.79 3.21
N GLN A 160 -22.92 7.28 4.03
CA GLN A 160 -23.23 7.84 5.35
C GLN A 160 -22.36 7.30 6.49
N ASP A 161 -21.61 6.21 6.29
CA ASP A 161 -21.01 5.40 7.37
C ASP A 161 -20.04 6.17 8.26
N PHE A 162 -19.35 7.17 7.70
CA PHE A 162 -18.35 7.98 8.40
C PHE A 162 -18.72 9.49 8.47
N THR A 163 -20.01 9.83 8.34
CA THR A 163 -20.48 11.24 8.23
C THR A 163 -20.14 12.11 9.45
N ASP A 164 -20.17 11.53 10.66
CA ASP A 164 -19.97 12.28 11.91
C ASP A 164 -18.50 12.26 12.38
N LEU A 165 -17.63 11.45 11.77
CA LEU A 165 -16.24 11.25 12.19
C LEU A 165 -15.31 12.37 11.68
N ARG A 166 -15.64 13.62 12.01
CA ARG A 166 -15.02 14.84 11.45
C ARG A 166 -13.56 15.06 11.83
N ARG A 167 -13.07 14.35 12.85
CA ARG A 167 -11.68 14.40 13.34
C ARG A 167 -10.91 13.11 13.09
N LEU A 168 -11.45 12.19 12.27
CA LEU A 168 -10.80 10.92 11.95
C LEU A 168 -9.47 11.16 11.23
N GLU A 169 -8.38 10.66 11.81
CA GLU A 169 -7.01 10.77 11.32
C GLU A 169 -6.56 9.42 10.71
N THR A 170 -6.99 8.30 11.30
CA THR A 170 -6.66 6.94 10.86
C THR A 170 -7.92 6.10 10.73
N LEU A 171 -8.10 5.47 9.57
CA LEU A 171 -9.17 4.50 9.30
C LEU A 171 -8.56 3.21 8.75
N ILE A 172 -8.79 2.10 9.44
CA ILE A 172 -8.30 0.76 9.06
C ILE A 172 -9.49 -0.13 8.72
N LEU A 173 -9.56 -0.57 7.47
CA LEU A 173 -10.57 -1.47 6.90
C LEU A 173 -9.94 -2.73 6.29
N ARG A 174 -8.64 -2.96 6.57
CA ARG A 174 -7.84 -4.11 6.12
C ARG A 174 -8.49 -5.47 6.38
N GLU A 175 -8.26 -6.47 5.53
CA GLU A 175 -8.75 -7.85 5.75
C GLU A 175 -10.29 -7.86 5.93
N ASN A 176 -11.00 -7.29 4.97
CA ASN A 176 -12.47 -7.32 4.86
C ASN A 176 -12.87 -7.88 3.47
N LYS A 177 -14.13 -7.72 3.06
CA LYS A 177 -14.68 -8.24 1.79
C LYS A 177 -15.22 -7.14 0.89
N LEU A 178 -14.71 -5.91 1.04
CA LEU A 178 -15.24 -4.74 0.35
C LEU A 178 -14.99 -4.88 -1.15
N THR A 179 -16.05 -4.83 -1.95
CA THR A 179 -15.97 -4.93 -3.43
C THR A 179 -16.00 -3.57 -4.13
N TYR A 180 -16.60 -2.56 -3.48
CA TYR A 180 -16.81 -1.22 -4.03
C TYR A 180 -16.59 -0.13 -2.99
N LEU A 181 -15.89 0.95 -3.38
CA LEU A 181 -15.74 2.17 -2.57
C LEU A 181 -16.57 3.33 -3.16
N PRO A 182 -17.62 3.82 -2.47
CA PRO A 182 -18.62 4.68 -3.08
C PRO A 182 -18.27 6.17 -3.13
N TYR A 183 -18.97 6.88 -4.03
CA TYR A 183 -18.87 8.33 -4.25
C TYR A 183 -18.84 9.14 -2.94
N ALA A 184 -17.72 9.84 -2.73
CA ALA A 184 -17.51 10.81 -1.67
C ALA A 184 -17.80 10.30 -0.24
N ILE A 185 -17.54 9.01 0.03
CA ILE A 185 -17.71 8.41 1.35
C ILE A 185 -16.94 9.14 2.45
N PHE A 186 -15.74 9.63 2.17
CA PHE A 186 -14.93 10.39 3.13
C PHE A 186 -15.20 11.90 3.13
N SER A 187 -16.33 12.37 2.57
CA SER A 187 -16.63 13.81 2.40
C SER A 187 -16.61 14.66 3.68
N ARG A 188 -16.80 14.03 4.83
CA ARG A 188 -16.72 14.64 6.17
C ARG A 188 -15.42 14.32 6.93
N CYS A 189 -14.72 13.24 6.57
CA CYS A 189 -13.47 12.79 7.18
C CYS A 189 -12.24 13.47 6.55
N ARG A 190 -12.22 14.81 6.57
CA ARG A 190 -11.20 15.64 5.89
C ARG A 190 -9.83 15.65 6.58
N THR A 191 -9.76 15.06 7.77
CA THR A 191 -8.57 14.98 8.62
C THR A 191 -7.75 13.71 8.40
N ILE A 192 -8.26 12.72 7.66
CA ILE A 192 -7.59 11.43 7.48
C ILE A 192 -6.19 11.64 6.88
N THR A 193 -5.19 11.10 7.57
CA THR A 193 -3.79 11.01 7.17
C THR A 193 -3.41 9.58 6.79
N THR A 194 -4.07 8.56 7.35
CA THR A 194 -3.83 7.14 7.04
C THR A 194 -5.14 6.43 6.71
N LEU A 195 -5.20 5.83 5.52
CA LEU A 195 -6.31 4.98 5.07
C LEU A 195 -5.77 3.62 4.64
N ASP A 196 -6.19 2.57 5.33
CA ASP A 196 -5.86 1.19 4.99
C ASP A 196 -7.10 0.45 4.48
N LEU A 197 -7.04 0.06 3.21
CA LEU A 197 -8.03 -0.73 2.48
C LEU A 197 -7.39 -2.04 1.93
N SER A 198 -6.21 -2.42 2.43
CA SER A 198 -5.50 -3.61 1.96
C SER A 198 -6.26 -4.92 2.23
N ASP A 199 -5.95 -5.98 1.49
CA ASP A 199 -6.53 -7.31 1.66
C ASP A 199 -8.07 -7.27 1.67
N ASN A 200 -8.64 -6.81 0.56
CA ASN A 200 -10.07 -6.70 0.31
C ASN A 200 -10.39 -7.20 -1.11
N GLU A 201 -11.65 -7.13 -1.52
CA GLU A 201 -12.12 -7.59 -2.85
C GLU A 201 -12.39 -6.41 -3.80
N LEU A 202 -11.74 -5.24 -3.58
CA LEU A 202 -12.06 -4.00 -4.28
C LEU A 202 -11.75 -4.13 -5.77
N SER A 203 -12.80 -4.11 -6.58
CA SER A 203 -12.76 -4.13 -8.04
C SER A 203 -13.40 -2.88 -8.66
N ILE A 204 -13.97 -2.00 -7.83
CA ILE A 204 -14.49 -0.69 -8.24
C ILE A 204 -14.18 0.35 -7.16
N ILE A 205 -13.54 1.46 -7.53
CA ILE A 205 -13.41 2.66 -6.71
C ILE A 205 -14.02 3.82 -7.49
N ASP A 206 -15.00 4.52 -6.90
CA ASP A 206 -15.56 5.74 -7.51
C ASP A 206 -14.46 6.81 -7.67
N SER A 207 -14.41 7.46 -8.82
CA SER A 207 -13.35 8.45 -9.15
C SER A 207 -13.36 9.70 -8.25
N ASN A 208 -14.35 9.86 -7.38
CA ASN A 208 -14.45 10.91 -6.37
C ASN A 208 -14.45 10.36 -4.92
N ALA A 209 -14.23 9.06 -4.69
CA ALA A 209 -14.16 8.47 -3.36
C ALA A 209 -13.16 9.21 -2.46
N PHE A 210 -11.96 9.49 -2.99
CA PHE A 210 -10.88 10.18 -2.30
C PHE A 210 -10.91 11.72 -2.41
N ARG A 211 -11.95 12.32 -3.04
CA ARG A 211 -11.99 13.76 -3.37
C ARG A 211 -11.81 14.72 -2.19
N SER A 212 -12.09 14.27 -0.96
CA SER A 212 -11.94 15.08 0.26
C SER A 212 -10.71 14.75 1.10
N LEU A 213 -9.87 13.80 0.66
CA LEU A 213 -8.71 13.29 1.39
C LEU A 213 -7.42 14.10 1.14
N TYR A 214 -7.52 15.42 1.13
CA TYR A 214 -6.37 16.31 0.82
C TYR A 214 -5.26 16.30 1.88
N ARG A 215 -5.46 15.66 3.04
CA ARG A 215 -4.46 15.46 4.11
C ARG A 215 -3.87 14.04 4.14
N LEU A 216 -4.33 13.14 3.27
CA LEU A 216 -3.87 11.75 3.26
C LEU A 216 -2.38 11.68 2.94
N LYS A 217 -1.63 10.97 3.78
CA LYS A 217 -0.19 10.70 3.68
C LYS A 217 0.08 9.24 3.32
N ILE A 218 -0.71 8.32 3.85
CA ILE A 218 -0.55 6.88 3.67
C ILE A 218 -1.84 6.31 3.09
N LEU A 219 -1.75 5.68 1.92
CA LEU A 219 -2.83 4.93 1.29
C LEU A 219 -2.37 3.50 1.03
N LEU A 220 -3.00 2.53 1.69
CA LEU A 220 -2.73 1.11 1.50
C LEU A 220 -3.90 0.48 0.73
N LEU A 221 -3.62 -0.06 -0.46
CA LEU A 221 -4.58 -0.72 -1.34
C LEU A 221 -4.12 -2.10 -1.80
N SER A 222 -3.03 -2.63 -1.23
CA SER A 222 -2.45 -3.92 -1.59
C SER A 222 -3.44 -5.09 -1.49
N ASN A 223 -3.24 -6.15 -2.27
CA ASN A 223 -4.11 -7.33 -2.33
C ASN A 223 -5.59 -6.97 -2.57
N ASN A 224 -5.86 -6.26 -3.67
CA ASN A 224 -7.21 -5.93 -4.15
C ASN A 224 -7.26 -6.05 -5.68
N PRO A 225 -8.29 -6.68 -6.30
CA PRO A 225 -8.41 -6.84 -7.76
C PRO A 225 -8.82 -5.54 -8.48
N LEU A 226 -8.05 -4.46 -8.28
CA LEU A 226 -8.34 -3.13 -8.82
C LEU A 226 -8.26 -3.11 -10.36
N GLY A 227 -7.20 -3.72 -10.91
CA GLY A 227 -6.89 -3.62 -12.31
C GLY A 227 -6.56 -2.19 -12.79
N GLN A 228 -6.08 -2.09 -14.02
CA GLN A 228 -5.50 -0.85 -14.55
C GLN A 228 -6.50 0.29 -14.80
N ARG A 229 -7.81 0.00 -14.83
CA ARG A 229 -8.85 0.99 -15.19
C ARG A 229 -9.29 1.89 -14.03
N LEU A 230 -9.01 1.52 -12.78
CA LEU A 230 -9.42 2.30 -11.60
C LEU A 230 -8.41 3.39 -11.23
N LEU A 231 -7.12 3.11 -11.39
CA LEU A 231 -6.04 4.00 -10.99
C LEU A 231 -5.84 5.12 -12.02
N THR A 232 -6.71 6.12 -11.92
CA THR A 232 -6.82 7.25 -12.84
C THR A 232 -6.28 8.55 -12.25
N ASN A 233 -5.86 9.48 -13.10
CA ASN A 233 -5.38 10.81 -12.68
C ASN A 233 -6.45 11.56 -11.85
N GLN A 234 -7.74 11.37 -12.14
CA GLN A 234 -8.85 11.96 -11.35
C GLN A 234 -8.90 11.41 -9.92
N LEU A 235 -8.62 10.12 -9.72
CA LEU A 235 -8.60 9.49 -8.40
C LEU A 235 -7.40 9.98 -7.57
N MET A 236 -6.26 10.25 -8.22
CA MET A 236 -4.99 10.65 -7.59
C MET A 236 -4.83 12.17 -7.38
N GLU A 237 -5.42 13.01 -8.23
CA GLU A 237 -5.37 14.49 -8.16
C GLU A 237 -5.66 15.08 -6.75
N PRO A 238 -6.65 14.58 -5.98
CA PRO A 238 -6.96 15.12 -4.64
C PRO A 238 -5.86 14.85 -3.59
N LEU A 239 -5.04 13.82 -3.79
CA LEU A 239 -4.12 13.25 -2.79
C LEU A 239 -2.78 14.01 -2.73
N LYS A 240 -2.84 15.33 -2.62
CA LYS A 240 -1.66 16.23 -2.76
C LYS A 240 -0.57 16.02 -1.71
N ASN A 241 -0.94 15.56 -0.51
CA ASN A 241 -0.04 15.29 0.61
C ASN A 241 0.34 13.81 0.75
N LEU A 242 0.05 12.97 -0.25
CA LEU A 242 0.38 11.55 -0.22
C LEU A 242 1.90 11.35 -0.20
N GLU A 243 2.40 10.57 0.76
CA GLU A 243 3.82 10.28 0.98
C GLU A 243 4.15 8.81 0.70
N TYR A 244 3.22 7.90 1.01
CA TYR A 244 3.34 6.45 0.81
C TYR A 244 2.09 5.89 0.13
N LEU A 245 2.29 5.11 -0.93
CA LEU A 245 1.24 4.44 -1.68
C LEU A 245 1.55 2.95 -1.84
N ASP A 246 0.68 2.08 -1.33
CA ASP A 246 0.78 0.64 -1.51
C ASP A 246 -0.22 0.13 -2.54
N LEU A 247 0.30 -0.48 -3.60
CA LEU A 247 -0.44 -1.14 -4.67
C LEU A 247 0.15 -2.54 -4.94
N GLU A 248 0.78 -3.18 -3.96
CA GLU A 248 1.25 -4.56 -4.09
C GLU A 248 0.09 -5.49 -4.48
N ASN A 249 0.28 -6.33 -5.52
CA ASN A 249 -0.67 -7.35 -5.94
C ASN A 249 -2.09 -6.78 -6.19
N THR A 250 -2.18 -5.74 -7.04
CA THR A 250 -3.45 -5.07 -7.37
C THR A 250 -3.93 -5.30 -8.81
N GLU A 251 -3.44 -6.39 -9.43
CA GLU A 251 -3.73 -6.77 -10.82
C GLU A 251 -3.38 -5.71 -11.88
N LEU A 252 -2.49 -4.76 -11.55
CA LEU A 252 -2.06 -3.72 -12.48
C LEU A 252 -1.19 -4.33 -13.60
N ASN A 253 -1.49 -3.96 -14.85
CA ASN A 253 -0.70 -4.36 -16.03
C ASN A 253 -0.10 -3.18 -16.81
N ASN A 254 -0.51 -1.96 -16.47
CA ASN A 254 0.11 -0.70 -16.86
C ASN A 254 -0.22 0.37 -15.80
N LEU A 255 0.37 1.55 -15.98
CA LEU A 255 0.03 2.77 -15.24
C LEU A 255 -0.24 3.89 -16.26
N SER A 256 -1.08 4.85 -15.88
CA SER A 256 -1.40 5.98 -16.76
C SER A 256 -0.22 6.97 -16.86
N PRO A 257 0.04 7.56 -18.04
CA PRO A 257 0.95 8.70 -18.16
C PRO A 257 0.57 9.84 -17.20
N PHE A 258 1.58 10.44 -16.58
CA PHE A 258 1.46 11.58 -15.65
C PHE A 258 0.57 11.32 -14.43
N LEU A 259 0.34 10.06 -14.05
CA LEU A 259 -0.56 9.66 -12.95
C LEU A 259 -0.28 10.39 -11.64
N PHE A 260 1.01 10.59 -11.32
CA PHE A 260 1.45 11.18 -10.05
C PHE A 260 1.79 12.68 -10.11
N ILE A 261 1.43 13.38 -11.19
CA ILE A 261 1.78 14.80 -11.42
C ILE A 261 1.30 15.75 -10.30
N SER A 262 0.23 15.37 -9.59
CA SER A 262 -0.32 16.15 -8.46
C SER A 262 0.22 15.74 -7.10
N ASN A 263 0.90 14.60 -6.99
CA ASN A 263 1.30 13.98 -5.72
C ASN A 263 2.75 14.37 -5.37
N GLN A 264 3.01 15.68 -5.27
CA GLN A 264 4.34 16.30 -5.12
C GLN A 264 5.07 15.96 -3.80
N HIS A 265 4.43 15.21 -2.91
CA HIS A 265 5.00 14.73 -1.66
C HIS A 265 5.23 13.20 -1.65
N LEU A 266 4.90 12.49 -2.73
CA LEU A 266 5.01 11.03 -2.81
C LEU A 266 6.48 10.60 -2.77
N ARG A 267 6.85 9.84 -1.75
CA ARG A 267 8.23 9.39 -1.47
C ARG A 267 8.42 7.90 -1.75
N SER A 268 7.40 7.08 -1.53
CA SER A 268 7.47 5.63 -1.69
C SER A 268 6.24 5.11 -2.42
N ILE A 269 6.46 4.27 -3.43
CA ILE A 269 5.40 3.51 -4.09
C ILE A 269 5.75 2.01 -4.11
N LYS A 270 4.81 1.18 -3.67
CA LYS A 270 4.90 -0.28 -3.80
C LYS A 270 4.04 -0.73 -4.96
N LEU A 271 4.65 -1.42 -5.91
CA LEU A 271 4.00 -2.01 -7.09
C LEU A 271 4.32 -3.51 -7.21
N ARG A 272 4.88 -4.12 -6.16
CA ARG A 272 5.26 -5.54 -6.07
C ARG A 272 4.14 -6.47 -6.56
N ARG A 273 4.48 -7.62 -7.14
CA ARG A 273 3.53 -8.69 -7.56
C ARG A 273 2.42 -8.27 -8.55
N ASN A 274 2.56 -7.13 -9.24
CA ASN A 274 1.73 -6.78 -10.39
C ASN A 274 2.21 -7.48 -11.70
N ASN A 275 1.62 -7.18 -12.85
CA ASN A 275 1.94 -7.85 -14.12
C ASN A 275 2.18 -6.87 -15.28
N PHE A 276 3.28 -6.10 -15.21
CA PHE A 276 3.69 -5.13 -16.24
C PHE A 276 4.37 -5.78 -17.47
N GLN A 277 3.95 -6.99 -17.85
CA GLN A 277 4.55 -7.77 -18.95
C GLN A 277 4.48 -7.08 -20.34
N THR A 278 3.65 -6.03 -20.48
CA THR A 278 3.28 -5.38 -21.76
C THR A 278 4.17 -4.21 -22.23
N ILE A 279 5.25 -3.85 -21.54
CA ILE A 279 6.08 -2.66 -21.86
C ILE A 279 7.25 -2.98 -22.83
N ILE A 280 6.97 -3.60 -23.99
CA ILE A 280 8.03 -3.93 -24.97
C ILE A 280 7.97 -3.10 -26.27
N ASN A 281 6.79 -2.73 -26.78
CA ASN A 281 6.68 -2.10 -28.10
C ASN A 281 5.90 -0.77 -28.17
N ASP A 282 5.12 -0.39 -27.14
CA ASP A 282 4.37 0.87 -27.14
C ASP A 282 4.96 1.89 -26.16
N SER A 283 5.69 2.87 -26.71
CA SER A 283 6.30 3.99 -25.97
C SER A 283 5.29 4.94 -25.28
N TYR A 284 3.99 4.65 -25.39
CA TYR A 284 2.88 5.32 -24.70
C TYR A 284 2.55 4.71 -23.33
N HIS A 285 2.89 3.44 -23.08
CA HIS A 285 2.58 2.71 -21.84
C HIS A 285 3.80 2.46 -20.95
N SER A 286 4.91 3.14 -21.24
CA SER A 286 6.14 3.11 -20.44
C SER A 286 5.98 3.72 -19.04
N LEU A 287 6.62 3.11 -18.05
CA LEU A 287 6.77 3.63 -16.68
C LEU A 287 7.41 5.03 -16.66
N GLN A 288 8.25 5.35 -17.66
CA GLN A 288 8.83 6.67 -17.88
C GLN A 288 7.77 7.78 -17.79
N ARG A 289 6.70 7.69 -18.60
CA ARG A 289 5.68 8.75 -18.64
C ARG A 289 4.84 8.81 -17.37
N THR A 290 4.71 7.70 -16.64
CA THR A 290 3.95 7.62 -15.39
C THR A 290 4.60 8.45 -14.29
N PHE A 291 5.93 8.35 -14.15
CA PHE A 291 6.70 9.03 -13.11
C PHE A 291 7.32 10.36 -13.55
N CYS A 292 7.05 10.82 -14.77
CA CYS A 292 7.38 12.17 -15.18
C CYS A 292 6.84 13.20 -14.16
N HIS A 293 7.73 14.08 -13.69
CA HIS A 293 7.50 15.06 -12.62
C HIS A 293 7.27 14.52 -11.20
N ALA A 294 7.47 13.22 -10.94
CA ALA A 294 7.46 12.63 -9.59
C ALA A 294 8.76 12.94 -8.81
N HIS A 295 9.22 14.19 -8.82
CA HIS A 295 10.55 14.60 -8.33
C HIS A 295 10.79 14.32 -6.83
N SER A 296 9.75 14.06 -6.04
CA SER A 296 9.82 13.72 -4.61
C SER A 296 10.07 12.23 -4.33
N LEU A 297 9.97 11.37 -5.35
CA LEU A 297 9.97 9.92 -5.19
C LEU A 297 11.38 9.42 -4.86
N ILE A 298 11.50 8.73 -3.73
CA ILE A 298 12.74 8.18 -3.18
C ILE A 298 12.81 6.66 -3.43
N GLU A 299 11.65 5.99 -3.45
CA GLU A 299 11.55 4.54 -3.44
C GLU A 299 10.47 4.02 -4.38
N ILE A 300 10.83 3.01 -5.18
CA ILE A 300 9.94 2.28 -6.07
C ILE A 300 10.18 0.77 -5.88
N ASP A 301 9.17 0.02 -5.44
CA ASP A 301 9.22 -1.44 -5.38
C ASP A 301 8.50 -2.06 -6.59
N LEU A 302 9.25 -2.74 -7.46
CA LEU A 302 8.78 -3.46 -8.64
C LEU A 302 9.12 -4.96 -8.56
N VAL A 303 9.27 -5.53 -7.36
CA VAL A 303 9.59 -6.96 -7.18
C VAL A 303 8.50 -7.85 -7.77
N SER A 304 8.88 -8.89 -8.51
CA SER A 304 7.95 -9.86 -9.12
C SER A 304 6.87 -9.22 -10.01
N THR A 305 7.18 -8.13 -10.73
CA THR A 305 6.20 -7.41 -11.57
C THR A 305 6.14 -7.88 -13.03
N HIS A 306 6.80 -9.01 -13.34
CA HIS A 306 6.91 -9.56 -14.69
C HIS A 306 7.55 -8.62 -15.73
N LEU A 307 8.29 -7.60 -15.26
CA LEU A 307 9.00 -6.66 -16.13
C LEU A 307 10.08 -7.36 -16.96
N ARG A 308 10.12 -7.00 -18.23
CA ARG A 308 11.11 -7.49 -19.20
C ARG A 308 12.12 -6.43 -19.64
N SER A 309 11.83 -5.16 -19.38
CA SER A 309 12.68 -4.02 -19.70
C SER A 309 12.36 -2.89 -18.73
N LEU A 310 13.28 -1.93 -18.62
CA LEU A 310 13.10 -0.70 -17.85
C LEU A 310 13.59 0.46 -18.70
N ASP A 311 12.76 1.50 -18.81
CA ASP A 311 13.08 2.66 -19.61
C ASP A 311 14.03 3.58 -18.85
N ILE A 312 15.21 3.73 -19.44
CA ILE A 312 16.35 4.54 -18.98
C ILE A 312 15.97 5.92 -18.44
N CYS A 313 15.13 6.65 -19.17
CA CYS A 313 14.68 8.00 -18.82
C CYS A 313 13.83 8.09 -17.55
N THR A 314 13.35 6.95 -17.01
CA THR A 314 12.64 6.94 -15.72
C THR A 314 13.54 7.45 -14.60
N TYR A 315 14.85 7.26 -14.69
CA TYR A 315 15.79 7.76 -13.67
C TYR A 315 16.02 9.27 -13.76
N ASP A 316 16.32 9.79 -14.96
CA ASP A 316 16.62 11.21 -15.17
C ASP A 316 15.44 12.13 -14.82
N GLN A 317 14.22 11.58 -14.89
CA GLN A 317 12.97 12.26 -14.52
C GLN A 317 12.67 12.21 -13.01
N ILE A 318 13.42 11.42 -12.22
CA ILE A 318 13.25 11.22 -10.78
C ILE A 318 14.59 11.41 -10.04
N PRO A 319 15.13 12.64 -9.95
CA PRO A 319 16.44 12.92 -9.37
C PRO A 319 16.56 12.58 -7.86
N SER A 320 15.44 12.40 -7.17
CA SER A 320 15.37 12.00 -5.76
C SER A 320 15.39 10.48 -5.54
N LEU A 321 15.36 9.66 -6.59
CA LEU A 321 15.28 8.19 -6.45
C LEU A 321 16.53 7.66 -5.76
N ARG A 322 16.35 6.85 -4.71
CA ARG A 322 17.42 6.21 -3.93
C ARG A 322 17.26 4.71 -3.76
N ARG A 323 16.04 4.15 -3.96
CA ARG A 323 15.79 2.70 -3.89
C ARG A 323 14.86 2.25 -5.03
N LEU A 324 15.27 1.23 -5.78
CA LEU A 324 14.54 0.63 -6.89
C LEU A 324 14.64 -0.90 -6.80
N TYR A 325 13.58 -1.56 -6.32
CA TYR A 325 13.58 -3.01 -6.14
C TYR A 325 13.13 -3.71 -7.41
N LEU A 326 14.00 -4.53 -8.01
CA LEU A 326 13.76 -5.19 -9.30
C LEU A 326 13.80 -6.72 -9.24
N MET A 327 13.86 -7.31 -8.04
CA MET A 327 14.00 -8.76 -7.87
C MET A 327 12.88 -9.55 -8.55
N ASN A 328 13.17 -10.78 -8.97
CA ASN A 328 12.20 -11.72 -9.54
C ASN A 328 11.49 -11.24 -10.82
N ASN A 329 12.12 -10.36 -11.61
CA ASN A 329 11.63 -9.96 -12.93
C ASN A 329 12.37 -10.70 -14.07
N PRO A 330 11.67 -11.10 -15.16
CA PRO A 330 12.25 -11.71 -16.35
C PRO A 330 12.93 -10.66 -17.27
N LEU A 331 13.80 -9.83 -16.71
CA LEU A 331 14.46 -8.74 -17.43
C LEU A 331 15.32 -9.26 -18.60
N HIS A 332 15.04 -8.77 -19.80
CA HIS A 332 15.87 -8.92 -20.98
C HIS A 332 17.05 -7.96 -20.92
N CYS A 333 18.19 -8.43 -21.41
CA CYS A 333 19.44 -7.69 -21.36
C CYS A 333 19.54 -6.75 -22.57
N SER A 334 19.24 -5.47 -22.33
CA SER A 334 19.37 -4.38 -23.31
C SER A 334 20.39 -3.33 -22.84
N CYS A 335 20.71 -2.39 -23.73
CA CYS A 335 21.54 -1.23 -23.39
C CYS A 335 20.91 -0.31 -22.33
N ASP A 336 19.60 -0.36 -22.13
CA ASP A 336 18.88 0.44 -21.13
C ASP A 336 19.11 -0.15 -19.74
N LEU A 337 18.99 -1.48 -19.61
CA LEU A 337 19.35 -2.20 -18.39
C LEU A 337 20.86 -2.14 -18.10
N PHE A 338 21.70 -2.09 -19.15
CA PHE A 338 23.13 -1.86 -19.02
C PHE A 338 23.42 -0.45 -18.46
N TYR A 339 22.70 0.59 -18.88
CA TYR A 339 22.85 1.95 -18.33
C TYR A 339 22.48 2.02 -16.84
N LEU A 340 21.35 1.41 -16.44
CA LEU A 340 20.94 1.36 -15.02
C LEU A 340 22.00 0.74 -14.11
N LYS A 341 22.96 -0.04 -14.66
CA LYS A 341 24.11 -0.57 -13.93
C LYS A 341 25.37 0.29 -14.02
N TYR A 342 25.61 0.98 -15.13
CA TYR A 342 26.88 1.68 -15.41
C TYR A 342 26.84 3.22 -15.25
N GLY A 343 25.66 3.84 -15.17
CA GLY A 343 25.52 5.21 -14.66
C GLY A 343 25.52 5.25 -13.12
N ASP A 344 25.37 6.45 -12.53
CA ASP A 344 25.32 6.70 -11.08
C ASP A 344 24.19 5.93 -10.32
N ILE A 345 23.34 5.25 -11.08
CA ILE A 345 22.14 4.50 -10.71
C ILE A 345 22.46 3.23 -9.90
N TYR A 346 23.71 2.73 -9.91
CA TYR A 346 24.07 1.53 -9.13
C TYR A 346 23.82 1.67 -7.62
N ARG A 347 23.80 2.91 -7.10
CA ARG A 347 23.44 3.21 -5.70
C ARG A 347 21.99 2.88 -5.35
N VAL A 348 21.13 2.69 -6.35
CA VAL A 348 19.67 2.59 -6.21
C VAL A 348 19.17 1.14 -6.28
N LEU A 349 19.98 0.20 -6.77
CA LEU A 349 19.62 -1.21 -7.00
C LEU A 349 19.74 -2.12 -5.76
N LEU A 350 20.11 -1.58 -4.60
CA LEU A 350 20.61 -2.37 -3.47
C LEU A 350 19.69 -2.32 -2.25
N THR A 351 18.79 -3.29 -2.17
CA THR A 351 18.33 -3.94 -0.93
C THR A 351 17.53 -5.18 -1.32
N ASP A 352 17.53 -6.21 -0.46
CA ASP A 352 16.51 -7.25 -0.61
C ASP A 352 15.13 -6.67 -0.29
N GLY A 353 14.07 -7.29 -0.80
CA GLY A 353 12.69 -6.85 -0.59
C GLY A 353 12.19 -6.93 0.87
N ASN A 354 13.11 -7.17 1.82
CA ASN A 354 12.92 -7.36 3.26
C ASN A 354 13.63 -6.27 4.09
N GLY A 355 14.39 -5.35 3.47
CA GLY A 355 14.88 -4.13 4.13
C GLY A 355 16.24 -4.23 4.85
N ILE A 356 17.11 -5.20 4.51
CA ILE A 356 18.44 -5.26 5.12
C ILE A 356 19.42 -4.34 4.38
N ASP A 357 19.54 -3.10 4.88
CA ASP A 357 20.46 -2.07 4.36
C ASP A 357 21.93 -2.53 4.47
N ARG A 358 22.47 -3.06 3.37
CA ARG A 358 23.92 -3.31 3.24
C ARG A 358 24.61 -2.02 2.85
N VAL A 359 25.07 -1.29 3.87
CA VAL A 359 25.84 -0.04 3.73
C VAL A 359 27.18 -0.32 3.05
N HIS A 360 27.19 -0.34 1.71
CA HIS A 360 28.40 -0.31 0.91
C HIS A 360 28.89 1.15 0.82
N THR A 361 29.71 1.55 1.79
CA THR A 361 30.24 2.92 1.91
C THR A 361 31.16 3.36 0.76
N ASP A 362 31.59 2.43 -0.10
CA ASP A 362 32.54 2.72 -1.18
C ASP A 362 32.26 1.78 -2.39
N ILE A 363 31.19 2.08 -3.12
CA ILE A 363 30.70 1.29 -4.26
C ILE A 363 31.67 1.35 -5.44
N ASP A 364 32.35 2.47 -5.64
CA ASP A 364 33.28 2.65 -6.75
C ASP A 364 34.53 1.77 -6.54
N THR A 365 35.12 1.76 -5.34
CA THR A 365 36.16 0.76 -5.03
C THR A 365 35.63 -0.67 -4.95
N TYR A 366 34.36 -0.92 -4.62
CA TYR A 366 33.79 -2.26 -4.73
C TYR A 366 33.80 -2.71 -6.19
N LEU A 367 33.21 -1.94 -7.11
CA LEU A 367 33.13 -2.24 -8.55
C LEU A 367 34.52 -2.36 -9.20
N ASP A 368 35.46 -1.46 -8.90
CA ASP A 368 36.83 -1.57 -9.39
C ASP A 368 37.55 -2.82 -8.87
N ARG A 369 37.40 -3.16 -7.58
CA ARG A 369 37.91 -4.43 -7.01
C ARG A 369 37.20 -5.67 -7.54
N TRP A 370 36.04 -5.52 -8.17
CA TRP A 370 35.21 -6.60 -8.69
C TRP A 370 35.53 -6.90 -10.16
N ILE A 371 35.69 -5.84 -10.97
CA ILE A 371 36.15 -5.91 -12.37
C ILE A 371 37.60 -6.39 -12.44
N SER A 372 38.45 -5.96 -11.50
CA SER A 372 39.89 -6.31 -11.50
C SER A 372 40.22 -7.71 -10.93
N ARG A 373 39.27 -8.45 -10.34
CA ARG A 373 39.52 -9.80 -9.77
C ARG A 373 39.37 -10.93 -10.80
N PRO A 374 40.46 -11.58 -11.25
CA PRO A 374 40.39 -12.63 -12.28
C PRO A 374 39.65 -13.89 -11.79
N GLU A 375 39.66 -14.14 -10.49
CA GLU A 375 39.05 -15.32 -9.86
C GLU A 375 37.53 -15.27 -9.88
N LEU A 376 36.95 -14.08 -9.67
CA LEU A 376 35.49 -13.89 -9.72
C LEU A 376 34.98 -13.94 -11.16
N ARG A 377 35.75 -13.38 -12.11
CA ARG A 377 35.53 -13.57 -13.55
C ARG A 377 35.54 -15.06 -13.94
N ARG A 378 36.54 -15.84 -13.49
CA ARG A 378 36.53 -17.31 -13.68
C ARG A 378 35.35 -17.99 -12.98
N HIS A 379 34.87 -17.47 -11.85
CA HIS A 379 33.70 -18.03 -11.16
C HIS A 379 32.41 -17.78 -11.95
N LEU A 380 32.26 -16.61 -12.57
CA LEU A 380 31.18 -16.27 -13.49
C LEU A 380 31.26 -17.10 -14.79
N GLU A 381 32.44 -17.29 -15.37
CA GLU A 381 32.68 -18.17 -16.52
C GLU A 381 32.39 -19.66 -16.18
N LYS A 382 32.65 -20.09 -14.93
CA LYS A 382 32.27 -21.41 -14.40
C LYS A 382 30.77 -21.55 -14.11
N ALA A 383 30.10 -20.50 -13.65
CA ALA A 383 28.64 -20.48 -13.50
C ALA A 383 27.96 -20.52 -14.88
N TYR A 384 28.49 -19.77 -15.85
CA TYR A 384 28.05 -19.78 -17.26
C TYR A 384 28.15 -21.15 -17.91
N THR A 385 29.28 -21.85 -17.76
CA THR A 385 29.46 -23.21 -18.31
C THR A 385 28.58 -24.28 -17.63
N ARG A 386 27.97 -23.98 -16.47
CA ARG A 386 27.08 -24.88 -15.72
C ARG A 386 25.60 -24.48 -15.76
N GLY A 387 25.28 -23.25 -16.12
CA GLY A 387 23.92 -22.69 -16.06
C GLY A 387 23.45 -22.24 -14.66
N ASP A 388 24.33 -22.30 -13.64
CA ASP A 388 23.98 -22.17 -12.22
C ASP A 388 23.88 -20.71 -11.70
N PHE A 389 23.36 -19.78 -12.51
CA PHE A 389 23.31 -18.35 -12.17
C PHE A 389 22.47 -18.01 -10.92
N TYR A 390 21.59 -18.92 -10.49
CA TYR A 390 20.75 -18.78 -9.30
C TYR A 390 21.54 -18.93 -7.98
N ARG A 391 22.81 -19.39 -8.02
CA ARG A 391 23.68 -19.53 -6.84
C ARG A 391 24.55 -18.29 -6.56
N LEU A 392 24.46 -17.28 -7.41
CA LEU A 392 25.18 -16.02 -7.25
C LEU A 392 24.34 -15.04 -6.39
N PRO A 393 24.97 -14.18 -5.57
CA PRO A 393 24.34 -12.97 -5.02
C PRO A 393 23.57 -12.21 -6.11
N ILE A 394 22.46 -11.55 -5.79
CA ILE A 394 21.52 -11.11 -6.83
C ILE A 394 22.08 -10.00 -7.74
N GLU A 395 23.01 -9.22 -7.21
CA GLU A 395 23.83 -8.21 -7.87
C GLU A 395 24.80 -8.84 -8.90
N LEU A 396 25.29 -10.04 -8.57
CA LEU A 396 26.07 -10.91 -9.46
C LEU A 396 25.16 -11.67 -10.44
N SER A 397 23.94 -12.06 -10.07
CA SER A 397 23.08 -12.91 -10.92
C SER A 397 22.42 -12.12 -12.07
N LEU A 398 21.95 -10.90 -11.82
CA LEU A 398 21.51 -9.97 -12.87
C LEU A 398 22.66 -9.62 -13.83
N PHE A 399 23.85 -9.39 -13.28
CA PHE A 399 25.05 -9.16 -14.09
C PHE A 399 25.45 -10.39 -14.90
N ALA A 400 25.47 -11.58 -14.30
CA ALA A 400 25.91 -12.81 -14.97
C ALA A 400 24.96 -13.25 -16.09
N ARG A 401 23.66 -12.93 -15.96
CA ARG A 401 22.68 -13.05 -17.05
C ARG A 401 23.09 -12.11 -18.21
N CYS A 402 23.19 -10.81 -17.93
CA CYS A 402 23.40 -9.79 -18.96
C CYS A 402 24.84 -9.60 -19.47
N ALA A 403 25.85 -10.16 -18.82
CA ALA A 403 27.23 -10.18 -19.29
C ALA A 403 27.48 -11.26 -20.37
N THR A 404 26.47 -12.03 -20.76
CA THR A 404 26.60 -13.13 -21.72
C THR A 404 26.03 -12.75 -23.10
N PRO A 405 26.82 -12.84 -24.19
CA PRO A 405 26.39 -12.45 -25.54
C PRO A 405 25.10 -13.12 -26.03
N LYS A 406 24.77 -14.32 -25.54
CA LYS A 406 23.61 -15.10 -25.96
C LYS A 406 22.27 -14.59 -25.42
N GLN A 407 22.25 -13.67 -24.45
CA GLN A 407 21.02 -13.09 -23.90
C GLN A 407 20.66 -11.71 -24.48
N TRP A 408 21.51 -11.16 -25.35
CA TRP A 408 21.25 -9.89 -26.02
C TRP A 408 20.40 -10.11 -27.28
N SER A 409 19.33 -9.33 -27.44
CA SER A 409 18.45 -9.36 -28.61
C SER A 409 19.08 -8.60 -29.80
N GLY A 410 20.21 -9.09 -30.28
CA GLY A 410 21.01 -8.49 -31.35
C GLY A 410 22.21 -9.38 -31.70
N ARG A 411 22.61 -9.38 -32.97
CA ARG A 411 23.59 -10.32 -33.57
C ARG A 411 24.84 -10.53 -32.70
N GLU A 412 25.14 -11.79 -32.40
CA GLU A 412 26.38 -12.36 -31.84
C GLU A 412 27.49 -11.36 -31.48
N ILE A 413 27.34 -10.64 -30.36
CA ILE A 413 28.38 -9.71 -29.89
C ILE A 413 29.46 -10.52 -29.16
N GLY A 414 30.44 -11.03 -29.89
CA GLY A 414 31.44 -11.99 -29.39
C GLY A 414 32.32 -11.52 -28.21
N ASN A 415 32.24 -10.25 -27.77
CA ASN A 415 32.93 -9.75 -26.58
C ASN A 415 32.17 -8.59 -25.89
N ILE A 416 32.51 -8.34 -24.63
CA ILE A 416 31.90 -7.28 -23.79
C ILE A 416 32.19 -5.87 -24.34
N THR A 417 33.35 -5.66 -24.98
CA THR A 417 33.74 -4.36 -25.55
C THR A 417 32.80 -3.91 -26.66
N GLY A 418 32.37 -4.81 -27.54
CA GLY A 418 31.39 -4.51 -28.59
C GLY A 418 30.01 -4.12 -28.05
N ILE A 419 29.59 -4.72 -26.94
CA ILE A 419 28.35 -4.35 -26.23
C ILE A 419 28.46 -2.91 -25.74
N PHE A 420 29.58 -2.57 -25.08
CA PHE A 420 29.81 -1.23 -24.54
C PHE A 420 29.75 -0.16 -25.63
N THR A 421 30.45 -0.35 -26.76
CA THR A 421 30.44 0.63 -27.87
C THR A 421 29.05 0.83 -28.48
N GLN A 422 28.27 -0.25 -28.68
CA GLN A 422 26.90 -0.14 -29.19
C GLN A 422 25.98 0.60 -28.22
N CYS A 423 26.11 0.33 -26.91
CA CYS A 423 25.29 0.99 -25.90
C CYS A 423 25.68 2.46 -25.70
N GLN A 424 26.97 2.80 -25.73
CA GLN A 424 27.44 4.17 -25.65
C GLN A 424 26.85 5.05 -26.77
N GLN A 425 26.75 4.50 -27.99
CA GLN A 425 26.15 5.19 -29.14
C GLN A 425 24.62 5.34 -29.03
N ARG A 426 23.94 4.46 -28.30
CA ARG A 426 22.51 4.59 -27.95
C ARG A 426 22.33 5.65 -26.87
N TRP A 427 23.17 5.64 -25.83
CA TRP A 427 23.09 6.55 -24.68
C TRP A 427 23.23 8.03 -25.07
N SER A 428 24.08 8.37 -26.04
CA SER A 428 24.22 9.75 -26.54
C SER A 428 22.94 10.31 -27.18
N ASN A 429 22.06 9.44 -27.69
CA ASN A 429 20.81 9.86 -28.32
C ASN A 429 19.66 9.91 -27.29
N ILE A 430 19.71 9.04 -26.29
CA ILE A 430 18.71 8.91 -25.23
C ILE A 430 18.52 10.20 -24.45
N GLU A 431 19.58 10.96 -24.14
CA GLU A 431 19.46 12.20 -23.35
C GLU A 431 18.52 13.22 -24.03
N GLN A 432 18.61 13.37 -25.36
CA GLN A 432 17.67 14.19 -26.15
C GLN A 432 16.26 13.61 -26.17
N GLU A 433 16.10 12.29 -26.23
CA GLU A 433 14.78 11.66 -26.15
C GLU A 433 14.14 11.90 -24.78
N CYS A 434 14.86 11.66 -23.68
CA CYS A 434 14.39 11.84 -22.30
C CYS A 434 13.87 13.26 -22.02
N GLN A 435 14.57 14.28 -22.53
CA GLN A 435 14.16 15.68 -22.39
C GLN A 435 12.85 16.00 -23.12
N ASN A 436 12.54 15.33 -24.23
CA ASN A 436 11.34 15.59 -25.03
C ASN A 436 10.08 14.93 -24.43
N TYR A 437 10.19 13.78 -23.77
CA TYR A 437 9.02 13.03 -23.27
C TYR A 437 8.21 13.77 -22.19
N CYS A 438 8.86 14.44 -21.23
CA CYS A 438 8.15 15.28 -20.25
C CYS A 438 7.67 16.62 -20.85
N GLN A 439 8.30 17.12 -21.92
CA GLN A 439 7.91 18.41 -22.53
C GLN A 439 6.61 18.35 -23.35
N LEU A 440 6.15 17.16 -23.73
CA LEU A 440 4.84 16.97 -24.39
C LEU A 440 3.68 17.53 -23.56
N ASP A 441 3.78 17.55 -22.23
CA ASP A 441 2.75 18.11 -21.36
C ASP A 441 2.62 19.64 -21.49
N LYS A 442 3.69 20.38 -21.82
CA LYS A 442 3.59 21.82 -22.12
C LYS A 442 2.66 22.11 -23.30
N LYS A 443 2.58 21.22 -24.30
CA LYS A 443 1.64 21.38 -25.42
C LYS A 443 0.22 20.90 -25.07
N LEU A 444 0.08 19.86 -24.25
CA LEU A 444 -1.22 19.28 -23.87
C LEU A 444 -1.94 20.08 -22.76
N GLN A 445 -1.23 20.67 -21.80
CA GLN A 445 -1.84 21.58 -20.83
C GLN A 445 -2.38 22.85 -21.51
N ILE A 446 -1.65 23.42 -22.46
CA ILE A 446 -2.12 24.57 -23.27
C ILE A 446 -3.40 24.22 -24.02
N SER A 447 -3.51 23.03 -24.62
CA SER A 447 -4.76 22.63 -25.29
C SER A 447 -5.92 22.40 -24.32
N MET A 448 -5.71 21.72 -23.18
CA MET A 448 -6.77 21.46 -22.20
C MET A 448 -7.27 22.71 -21.46
N THR A 449 -6.39 23.69 -21.18
CA THR A 449 -6.80 24.98 -20.63
C THR A 449 -7.63 25.79 -21.63
N THR A 450 -7.28 25.73 -22.91
CA THR A 450 -8.06 26.38 -23.98
C THR A 450 -9.46 25.75 -24.13
N ILE A 451 -9.55 24.41 -24.07
CA ILE A 451 -10.83 23.68 -24.22
C ILE A 451 -11.79 23.95 -23.04
N LYS A 452 -11.28 24.14 -21.81
CA LYS A 452 -12.14 24.48 -20.64
C LYS A 452 -12.81 25.85 -20.74
N HIS A 453 -12.37 26.73 -21.64
CA HIS A 453 -12.98 28.06 -21.83
C HIS A 453 -14.02 28.14 -22.96
N THR A 454 -14.25 27.07 -23.73
CA THR A 454 -15.24 27.05 -24.83
C THR A 454 -16.33 26.01 -24.61
N SER A 455 -17.17 26.21 -23.58
CA SER A 455 -18.37 25.41 -23.35
C SER A 455 -19.59 25.98 -24.08
N SER A 456 -19.78 25.61 -25.36
CA SER A 456 -21.13 25.32 -25.92
C SER A 456 -21.03 24.81 -27.37
N GLY A 457 -21.79 23.76 -27.67
CA GLY A 457 -22.08 23.33 -29.05
C GLY A 457 -21.08 22.37 -29.72
N SER A 458 -21.60 21.26 -30.24
CA SER A 458 -20.98 20.35 -31.22
C SER A 458 -19.87 19.40 -30.75
N ILE A 459 -20.29 18.32 -30.06
CA ILE A 459 -19.45 17.17 -29.72
C ILE A 459 -19.17 16.26 -30.95
N HIS A 460 -19.94 16.37 -32.04
CA HIS A 460 -19.76 15.53 -33.24
C HIS A 460 -18.82 16.10 -34.31
N PHE A 461 -18.65 17.42 -34.42
CA PHE A 461 -17.71 17.99 -35.41
C PHE A 461 -16.23 17.81 -34.99
N ASN A 462 -15.96 17.84 -33.69
CA ASN A 462 -14.60 17.78 -33.14
C ASN A 462 -13.93 16.39 -33.27
N LEU A 463 -14.68 15.30 -33.17
CA LEU A 463 -14.16 13.94 -33.37
C LEU A 463 -13.70 13.68 -34.82
N PHE A 464 -14.30 14.36 -35.80
CA PHE A 464 -13.88 14.29 -37.19
C PHE A 464 -12.53 15.01 -37.41
N ILE A 465 -12.37 16.21 -36.85
CA ILE A 465 -11.13 17.00 -36.96
C ILE A 465 -9.95 16.29 -36.26
N VAL A 466 -10.16 15.73 -35.06
CA VAL A 466 -9.10 14.98 -34.36
C VAL A 466 -8.65 13.75 -35.15
N ARG A 467 -9.57 13.02 -35.78
CA ARG A 467 -9.22 11.90 -36.69
C ARG A 467 -8.50 12.39 -37.95
N LEU A 468 -8.94 13.49 -38.56
CA LEU A 468 -8.28 14.06 -39.74
C LEU A 468 -6.84 14.51 -39.42
N TYR A 469 -6.62 15.09 -38.24
CA TYR A 469 -5.31 15.52 -37.77
C TYR A 469 -4.37 14.33 -37.52
N PHE A 470 -4.87 13.24 -36.94
CA PHE A 470 -4.11 11.99 -36.80
C PHE A 470 -3.74 11.38 -38.16
N ILE A 471 -4.68 11.33 -39.12
CA ILE A 471 -4.44 10.82 -40.46
C ILE A 471 -3.37 11.64 -41.20
N LEU A 472 -3.45 12.97 -41.12
CA LEU A 472 -2.43 13.86 -41.70
C LEU A 472 -1.06 13.70 -41.03
N LEU A 473 -1.01 13.51 -39.70
CA LEU A 473 0.25 13.24 -38.99
C LEU A 473 0.88 11.92 -39.43
N THR A 474 0.08 10.86 -39.62
CA THR A 474 0.58 9.58 -40.13
C THR A 474 1.02 9.65 -41.60
N PHE A 475 0.44 10.53 -42.41
CA PHE A 475 0.82 10.70 -43.82
C PHE A 475 2.16 11.46 -43.96
N PHE A 476 2.41 12.44 -43.08
CA PHE A 476 3.69 13.17 -43.00
C PHE A 476 4.84 12.39 -42.34
N LEU A 477 4.56 11.24 -41.73
CA LEU A 477 5.56 10.32 -41.18
C LEU A 477 5.86 9.12 -42.11
N TYR A 478 5.24 9.09 -43.31
CA TYR A 478 5.38 8.02 -44.29
C TYR A 478 5.94 8.50 -45.64
N ILE A 479 6.36 9.78 -45.71
CA ILE A 479 7.12 10.41 -46.81
C ILE A 479 8.47 10.85 -46.22
#